data_AF-A0A6L9QQ43-F1
#
_entry.id   AF-A0A6L9QQ43-F1
#
_cell.length_a   1.000
_cell.length_b   1.000
_cell.length_c   1.000
_cell.angle_alpha   90.00
_cell.angle_beta   90.00
_cell.angle_gamma   90.00
#
_symmetry.space_group_name_H-M   'P 1'
#
loop_
_entity.id
_entity.type
_entity.pdbx_description
1 polymer ?
#
loop_
_entity_poly.entity_id
_entity_poly.type
_entity_poly.pdbx_seq_one_letter_code
_entity_poly.pdbx_strand_id
1 'polypeptide(L)'
;EAAGDRLGGLDLDAERRDRLAAEVLEAALDWLLAGSGGAGRTQGRSQGRSQGRSLLGAPLTETSLRRLLEATYRELARRTRDRDECRRLVDSANAVRPRTLL
;
A
#
# COMPACT_ATOMS: atom_id res chain seq x y z
N GLU A 1 38.42 -1.38 -3.19
CA GLU A 1 37.19 -1.48 -2.38
C GLU A 1 36.25 -0.31 -2.68
N ALA A 2 35.73 -0.22 -3.90
CA ALA A 2 34.96 0.94 -4.32
C ALA A 2 33.95 0.54 -5.40
N ALA A 3 32.65 0.58 -5.04
CA ALA A 3 31.47 0.78 -5.90
C ALA A 3 30.18 0.28 -5.23
N GLY A 4 30.26 -0.77 -4.39
CA GLY A 4 29.10 -1.39 -3.75
C GLY A 4 28.46 -0.57 -2.61
N ASP A 5 29.28 0.07 -1.78
CA ASP A 5 28.79 0.67 -0.52
C ASP A 5 27.99 1.97 -0.68
N ARG A 6 28.07 2.65 -1.84
CA ARG A 6 27.27 3.86 -2.07
C ARG A 6 25.86 3.57 -2.58
N LEU A 7 25.58 2.35 -3.05
CA LEU A 7 24.25 1.95 -3.49
C LEU A 7 23.32 1.56 -2.32
N GLY A 8 23.89 1.14 -1.19
CA GLY A 8 23.11 0.75 -0.02
C GLY A 8 22.31 1.90 0.59
N GLY A 9 22.88 3.10 0.70
CA GLY A 9 22.20 4.23 1.35
C GLY A 9 20.91 4.67 0.65
N LEU A 10 20.93 4.73 -0.69
CA LEU A 10 19.79 5.20 -1.48
C LEU A 10 18.68 4.15 -1.64
N ASP A 11 19.04 2.88 -1.80
CA ASP A 11 18.08 1.78 -1.93
C ASP A 11 17.42 1.44 -0.58
N LEU A 12 18.19 1.49 0.52
CA LEU A 12 17.64 1.31 1.87
C LEU A 12 16.68 2.44 2.25
N ASP A 13 16.94 3.68 1.84
CA ASP A 13 16.01 4.79 2.07
C ASP A 13 14.70 4.60 1.31
N ALA A 14 14.77 4.09 0.07
CA ALA A 14 13.58 3.79 -0.72
C ALA A 14 12.80 2.59 -0.16
N GLU A 15 13.49 1.52 0.22
CA GLU A 15 12.88 0.34 0.85
C GLU A 15 12.23 0.70 2.20
N ARG A 16 12.92 1.45 3.06
CA ARG A 16 12.37 1.93 4.34
C ARG A 16 11.14 2.81 4.14
N ARG A 17 11.19 3.73 3.16
CA ARG A 17 10.05 4.57 2.80
C ARG A 17 8.86 3.71 2.35
N ASP A 18 9.10 2.69 1.52
CA ASP A 18 8.04 1.83 1.02
C ASP A 18 7.44 0.94 2.12
N ARG A 19 8.26 0.44 3.06
CA ARG A 19 7.76 -0.28 4.25
C ARG A 19 6.89 0.62 5.12
N LEU A 20 7.36 1.83 5.42
CA LEU A 20 6.57 2.80 6.19
C LEU A 20 5.28 3.20 5.44
N ALA A 21 5.35 3.33 4.12
CA ALA A 21 4.17 3.58 3.31
C ALA A 21 3.17 2.42 3.42
N ALA A 22 3.62 1.17 3.38
CA ALA A 22 2.75 0.01 3.57
C ALA A 22 2.05 0.03 4.94
N GLU A 23 2.79 0.25 6.02
CA GLU A 23 2.24 0.34 7.38
C GLU A 23 1.17 1.44 7.51
N VAL A 24 1.43 2.63 6.95
CA VAL A 24 0.49 3.75 6.97
C VAL A 24 -0.77 3.45 6.12
N LEU A 25 -0.60 2.78 4.98
CA LEU A 25 -1.70 2.39 4.10
C LEU A 25 -2.57 1.28 4.71
N GLU A 26 -1.97 0.31 5.39
CA GLU A 26 -2.66 -0.73 6.16
C GLU A 26 -3.51 -0.09 7.27
N ALA A 27 -2.91 0.76 8.11
CA ALA A 27 -3.62 1.43 9.18
C ALA A 27 -4.78 2.30 8.66
N ALA A 28 -4.59 2.98 7.54
CA ALA A 28 -5.64 3.77 6.92
C ALA A 28 -6.77 2.92 6.34
N LEU A 29 -6.45 1.76 5.76
CA LEU A 29 -7.43 0.80 5.26
C LEU A 29 -8.23 0.20 6.41
N ASP A 30 -7.56 -0.21 7.50
CA ASP A 30 -8.22 -0.73 8.70
C ASP A 30 -9.13 0.30 9.35
N TRP A 31 -8.69 1.55 9.45
CA TRP A 31 -9.52 2.67 9.94
C TRP A 31 -10.76 2.90 9.07
N LEU A 32 -10.64 2.77 7.75
CA LEU A 32 -11.76 2.87 6.82
C LEU A 32 -12.73 1.69 6.99
N LEU A 33 -12.21 0.46 7.10
CA LEU A 33 -13.00 -0.76 7.29
C LEU A 33 -13.69 -0.80 8.66
N ALA A 34 -13.08 -0.22 9.68
CA ALA A 34 -13.66 -0.05 11.02
C ALA A 34 -14.80 1.00 11.05
N GLY A 35 -15.14 1.62 9.91
CA GLY A 35 -16.19 2.64 9.82
C GLY A 35 -15.87 3.93 10.56
N SER A 36 -14.63 4.09 11.04
CA SER A 36 -14.17 5.24 11.85
C SER A 36 -13.88 6.48 10.99
N GLY A 37 -13.84 6.30 9.66
CA GLY A 37 -13.93 7.39 8.69
C GLY A 37 -15.34 7.86 8.48
N GLY A 38 -15.82 8.70 9.39
CA GLY A 38 -17.15 9.30 9.37
C GLY A 38 -17.63 9.78 7.99
N ALA A 39 -18.37 8.90 7.33
CA ALA A 39 -19.49 9.16 6.44
C ALA A 39 -20.25 7.83 6.37
N GLY A 40 -21.31 7.72 7.16
CA GLY A 40 -22.04 6.48 7.34
C GLY A 40 -22.61 5.90 6.04
N ARG A 41 -22.78 4.59 6.05
CA ARG A 41 -23.87 3.86 5.36
C ARG A 41 -24.16 4.32 3.93
N THR A 42 -23.33 3.94 2.98
CA THR A 42 -23.81 3.63 1.62
C THR A 42 -23.01 2.45 1.08
N GLN A 43 -23.35 1.25 1.57
CA GLN A 43 -23.31 0.08 0.70
C GLN A 43 -24.21 0.42 -0.50
N GLY A 44 -23.61 0.55 -1.68
CA GLY A 44 -24.31 0.78 -2.94
C GLY A 44 -24.25 2.22 -3.46
N ARG A 45 -23.47 2.41 -4.53
CA ARG A 45 -23.60 3.47 -5.56
C ARG A 45 -23.05 4.88 -5.34
N SER A 46 -22.24 5.17 -4.33
CA SER A 46 -21.54 6.46 -4.22
C SER A 46 -20.02 6.29 -4.23
N GLN A 47 -19.51 5.96 -5.41
CA GLN A 47 -18.16 6.35 -5.84
C GLN A 47 -18.14 7.88 -5.93
N GLY A 48 -18.07 8.58 -4.81
CA GLY A 48 -18.23 10.02 -4.83
C GLY A 48 -18.20 10.64 -3.44
N ARG A 49 -17.08 11.34 -3.19
CA ARG A 49 -16.85 12.30 -2.10
C ARG A 49 -16.23 11.79 -0.80
N SER A 50 -15.06 11.15 -0.91
CA SER A 50 -13.93 11.59 -0.06
C SER A 50 -13.36 12.90 -0.63
N GLN A 51 -14.18 13.96 -0.70
CA GLN A 51 -13.73 15.27 -1.19
C GLN A 51 -12.83 15.89 -0.12
N GLY A 52 -11.52 15.68 -0.25
CA GLY A 52 -10.49 16.46 0.45
C GLY A 52 -9.49 15.69 1.30
N ARG A 53 -9.66 14.38 1.52
CA ARG A 53 -8.68 13.58 2.27
C ARG A 53 -7.90 12.69 1.31
N SER A 54 -6.62 13.01 1.11
CA SER A 54 -5.67 12.18 0.39
C SER A 54 -4.62 11.64 1.36
N LEU A 55 -4.14 10.44 1.07
CA LEU A 55 -3.05 9.79 1.79
C LEU A 55 -2.00 9.39 0.75
N LEU A 56 -0.76 9.84 0.95
CA LEU A 56 0.36 9.60 0.02
C LEU A 56 0.02 9.95 -1.45
N GLY A 57 -0.77 11.02 -1.65
CA GLY A 57 -1.20 11.46 -2.99
C GLY A 57 -2.37 10.67 -3.59
N ALA A 58 -2.86 9.62 -2.94
CA ALA A 58 -4.03 8.86 -3.37
C ALA A 58 -5.31 9.30 -2.61
N PRO A 59 -6.51 9.24 -3.24
CA PRO A 59 -7.76 9.45 -2.54
C PRO A 59 -7.92 8.45 -1.39
N LEU A 60 -8.40 8.93 -0.23
CA LEU A 60 -8.73 8.06 0.91
C LEU A 60 -10.03 7.29 0.62
N THR A 61 -9.91 6.26 -0.22
CA THR A 61 -10.98 5.30 -0.56
C THR A 61 -10.43 3.89 -0.46
N GLU A 62 -11.28 2.91 -0.15
CA GLU A 62 -10.87 1.50 -0.01
C GLU A 62 -10.12 1.02 -1.25
N THR A 63 -10.69 1.26 -2.43
CA THR A 63 -10.12 0.84 -3.72
C THR A 63 -8.77 1.50 -4.00
N SER A 64 -8.65 2.81 -3.78
CA SER A 64 -7.39 3.53 -4.02
C SER A 64 -6.30 3.08 -3.05
N LEU A 65 -6.63 2.91 -1.76
CA LEU A 65 -5.69 2.44 -0.74
C LEU A 65 -5.22 1.02 -1.03
N ARG A 66 -6.13 0.09 -1.35
CA ARG A 66 -5.79 -1.29 -1.74
C ARG A 66 -4.89 -1.35 -2.98
N ARG A 67 -5.15 -0.52 -4.00
CA ARG A 67 -4.29 -0.44 -5.19
C ARG A 67 -2.90 0.09 -4.88
N LEU A 68 -2.81 1.13 -4.06
CA LEU A 68 -1.51 1.70 -3.68
C LEU A 68 -0.72 0.71 -2.83
N LEU A 69 -1.37 0.04 -1.87
CA LEU A 69 -0.76 -0.99 -1.03
C LEU A 69 -0.27 -2.19 -1.84
N GLU A 70 -1.05 -2.66 -2.82
CA GLU A 70 -0.60 -3.69 -3.78
C GLU A 70 0.67 -3.24 -4.52
N ALA A 71 0.70 -2.02 -5.03
CA ALA A 71 1.85 -1.48 -5.77
C ALA A 71 3.10 -1.41 -4.88
N THR A 72 2.95 -0.95 -3.63
CA THR A 72 4.03 -0.85 -2.63
C THR A 72 4.60 -2.23 -2.30
N TYR A 73 3.76 -3.23 -2.01
CA TYR A 73 4.26 -4.60 -1.76
C TYR A 73 4.96 -5.20 -2.97
N ARG A 74 4.46 -4.96 -4.19
CA ARG A 74 5.13 -5.42 -5.41
C ARG A 74 6.49 -4.75 -5.62
N GLU A 75 6.65 -3.49 -5.23
CA GLU A 75 7.94 -2.79 -5.29
C GLU A 75 8.92 -3.33 -4.25
N LEU A 76 8.47 -3.54 -3.00
CA LEU A 76 9.28 -4.22 -1.98
C LEU A 76 9.73 -5.61 -2.43
N ALA A 77 8.82 -6.39 -3.03
CA ALA A 77 9.12 -7.73 -3.54
C ALA A 77 10.14 -7.72 -4.68
N ARG A 78 10.18 -6.66 -5.50
CA ARG A 78 11.16 -6.50 -6.58
C ARG A 78 12.57 -6.21 -6.05
N ARG A 79 12.69 -5.50 -4.94
CA ARG A 79 13.98 -5.05 -4.38
C ARG A 79 14.64 -6.09 -3.47
N THR A 80 13.85 -6.89 -2.77
CA THR A 80 14.41 -7.91 -1.87
C THR A 80 15.15 -9.00 -2.64
N ARG A 81 16.31 -9.41 -2.11
CA ARG A 81 17.09 -10.56 -2.61
C ARG A 81 16.72 -11.87 -1.92
N ASP A 82 15.99 -11.80 -0.81
CA ASP A 82 15.50 -12.95 -0.06
C ASP A 82 14.24 -13.51 -0.76
N ARG A 83 14.29 -14.80 -1.12
CA ARG A 83 13.21 -15.50 -1.82
C ARG A 83 11.97 -15.69 -0.95
N ASP A 84 12.15 -15.96 0.34
CA ASP A 84 11.03 -16.15 1.27
C ASP A 84 10.35 -14.82 1.53
N GLU A 85 11.13 -13.76 1.68
CA GLU A 85 10.60 -12.40 1.81
C GLU A 85 9.87 -11.94 0.55
N CYS A 86 10.45 -12.19 -0.64
CA CYS A 86 9.80 -11.92 -1.92
C CYS A 86 8.44 -12.62 -1.99
N ARG A 87 8.37 -13.89 -1.57
CA ARG A 87 7.12 -14.65 -1.54
C ARG A 87 6.09 -14.02 -0.61
N ARG A 88 6.46 -13.71 0.63
CA ARG A 88 5.57 -13.06 1.62
C ARG A 88 5.01 -11.74 1.11
N LEU A 89 5.84 -10.91 0.48
CA LEU A 89 5.41 -9.62 -0.08
C LEU A 89 4.46 -9.80 -1.27
N VAL A 90 4.71 -10.78 -2.13
CA VAL A 90 3.78 -11.12 -3.23
C VAL A 90 2.45 -11.64 -2.70
N ASP A 91 2.46 -12.50 -1.68
CA ASP A 91 1.25 -13.00 -1.04
C ASP A 91 0.44 -11.86 -0.42
N SER A 92 1.11 -10.92 0.25
CA SER A 92 0.49 -9.70 0.80
C SER A 92 -0.11 -8.83 -0.31
N ALA A 93 0.62 -8.61 -1.41
CA ALA A 93 0.13 -7.89 -2.58
C ALA A 93 -1.13 -8.54 -3.19
N ASN A 94 -1.17 -9.88 -3.23
CA ASN A 94 -2.31 -10.62 -3.75
C ASN A 94 -3.51 -10.57 -2.80
N ALA A 95 -3.28 -10.60 -1.49
CA ALA A 95 -4.33 -10.52 -0.48
C ALA A 95 -5.09 -9.18 -0.51
N VAL A 96 -4.40 -8.08 -0.80
CA VAL A 96 -4.99 -6.73 -0.84
C VAL A 96 -5.61 -6.36 -2.19
N ARG A 97 -5.52 -7.23 -3.20
CA ARG A 97 -6.08 -6.95 -4.53
C ARG A 97 -7.56 -6.59 -4.44
N PRO A 98 -7.99 -5.46 -5.04
CA PRO A 98 -9.40 -5.14 -5.11
C PRO A 98 -10.12 -6.24 -5.90
N ARG A 99 -11.07 -6.92 -5.25
CA ARG A 99 -11.84 -8.00 -5.88
C ARG A 99 -12.70 -7.39 -6.99
N THR A 100 -12.23 -7.52 -8.23
CA THR A 100 -13.07 -7.33 -9.41
C THR A 100 -13.91 -8.59 -9.57
N LEU A 101 -15.18 -8.53 -9.17
CA LEU A 101 -16.18 -9.48 -9.64
C LEU A 101 -16.32 -9.23 -11.14
N LEU A 102 -15.63 -10.03 -11.96
CA LEU A 102 -15.91 -10.15 -13.38
C LEU A 102 -17.12 -11.06 -13.59
#